data_AF-A0A7S0CVF3-F1
#
_entry.id   AF-A0A7S0CVF3-F1
#
_cell.length_a   1.000
_cell.length_b   1.000
_cell.length_c   1.000
_cell.angle_alpha   90.00
_cell.angle_beta   90.00
_cell.angle_gamma   90.00
#
_symmetry.space_group_name_H-M   'P 1'
#
loop_
_entity.id
_entity.type
_entity.pdbx_description
1 polymer ?
#
loop_
_entity_poly.entity_id
_entity_poly.type
_entity_poly.pdbx_seq_one_letter_code
_entity_poly.pdbx_strand_id
1 'polypeptide(L)'
;MREASESKSKEDDEKNKTVAISNKEMLSLAHGSSNRTLQCLIYSKAQGLGCGSGRDIIEMLCRSHRCMVDELKERKGYPHNPTKVSIVLREWLNVDPAFELRGFVNKGELRGLSQMATMNIGEVHYPQVIAYRDELKQAAVEFYNKKLKNALEPIAKICEP
;
A
#
# COMPACT_ATOMS: atom_id res chain seq x y z
N MET A 1 -0.47 -52.68 24.23
CA MET A 1 -0.95 -51.40 23.67
C MET A 1 -0.06 -50.23 24.11
N ARG A 2 1.23 -50.17 23.70
CA ARG A 2 2.12 -49.04 24.05
C ARG A 2 3.12 -48.62 22.96
N GLU A 3 3.02 -49.16 21.73
CA GLU A 3 4.00 -48.87 20.67
C GLU A 3 3.45 -48.02 19.51
N ALA A 4 2.18 -47.58 19.57
CA ALA A 4 1.54 -46.80 18.50
C ALA A 4 1.56 -45.27 18.72
N SER A 5 2.11 -44.78 19.85
CA SER A 5 2.07 -43.36 20.22
C SER A 5 3.39 -42.60 19.98
N GLU A 6 4.52 -43.29 19.82
CA GLU A 6 5.84 -42.65 19.58
C GLU A 6 6.17 -42.45 18.09
N SER A 7 5.45 -43.12 17.18
CA SER A 7 5.66 -43.02 15.74
C SER A 7 4.98 -41.80 15.12
N LYS A 8 3.89 -41.28 15.70
CA LYS A 8 3.21 -40.07 15.23
C LYS A 8 3.99 -38.77 15.50
N SER A 9 4.72 -38.69 16.61
CA SER A 9 5.43 -37.46 16.99
C SER A 9 6.66 -37.19 16.12
N LYS A 10 7.29 -38.23 15.56
CA LYS A 10 8.46 -38.07 14.67
C LYS A 10 8.07 -37.66 13.25
N GLU A 11 6.94 -38.15 12.75
CA GLU A 11 6.42 -37.83 11.41
C GLU A 11 5.96 -36.36 11.31
N ASP A 12 5.37 -35.82 12.38
CA ASP A 12 4.94 -34.42 12.45
C ASP A 12 6.13 -33.45 12.58
N ASP A 13 7.18 -33.83 13.31
CA ASP A 13 8.41 -33.03 13.43
C ASP A 13 9.25 -33.02 12.13
N GLU A 14 9.25 -34.12 11.38
CA GLU A 14 9.97 -34.23 10.11
C GLU A 14 9.25 -33.47 8.99
N LYS A 15 7.91 -33.51 8.95
CA LYS A 15 7.10 -32.65 8.07
C LYS A 15 7.25 -31.17 8.40
N ASN A 16 7.27 -30.78 9.68
CA ASN A 16 7.50 -29.38 10.07
C ASN A 16 8.92 -28.90 9.71
N LYS A 17 9.93 -29.75 9.83
CA LYS A 17 11.29 -29.45 9.35
C LYS A 17 11.35 -29.31 7.84
N THR A 18 10.64 -30.15 7.09
CA THR A 18 10.64 -30.09 5.61
C THR A 18 9.94 -28.82 5.10
N VAL A 19 8.86 -28.38 5.76
CA VAL A 19 8.17 -27.12 5.45
C VAL A 19 9.03 -25.90 5.82
N ALA A 20 9.73 -25.93 6.96
CA ALA A 20 10.63 -24.85 7.38
C ALA A 20 11.88 -24.71 6.48
N ILE A 21 12.39 -25.83 5.95
CA ILE A 21 13.52 -25.83 5.00
C ILE A 21 13.06 -25.31 3.62
N SER A 22 11.86 -25.68 3.17
CA SER A 22 11.28 -25.18 1.92
C SER A 22 11.07 -23.66 1.92
N ASN A 23 10.63 -23.07 3.03
CA ASN A 23 10.48 -21.61 3.14
C ASN A 23 11.83 -20.87 3.17
N LYS A 24 12.87 -21.47 3.77
CA LYS A 24 14.20 -20.88 3.85
C LYS A 24 14.94 -20.93 2.51
N GLU A 25 14.69 -21.95 1.70
CA GLU A 25 15.22 -22.09 0.34
C GLU A 25 14.44 -21.26 -0.69
N MET A 26 13.13 -21.06 -0.51
CA MET A 26 12.37 -20.10 -1.33
C MET A 26 12.84 -18.66 -1.14
N LEU A 27 13.30 -18.31 0.07
CA LEU A 27 13.89 -17.00 0.37
C LEU A 27 15.31 -16.84 -0.16
N SER A 28 16.05 -17.93 -0.44
CA SER A 28 17.44 -17.86 -0.90
C SER A 28 17.59 -17.77 -2.43
N LEU A 29 16.54 -18.07 -3.19
CA LEU A 29 16.55 -18.04 -4.66
C LEU A 29 16.32 -16.64 -5.27
N ALA A 30 16.09 -15.60 -4.46
CA ALA A 30 15.96 -14.21 -4.92
C ALA A 30 17.30 -13.44 -4.91
N HIS A 31 18.40 -14.06 -5.37
CA HIS A 31 19.70 -13.40 -5.55
C HIS A 31 19.76 -12.50 -6.81
N GLY A 32 18.67 -11.80 -7.13
CA GLY A 32 18.64 -10.73 -8.12
C GLY A 32 18.69 -9.38 -7.42
N SER A 33 19.88 -8.76 -7.34
CA SER A 33 20.12 -7.37 -6.91
C SER A 33 19.18 -6.84 -5.81
N SER A 34 19.55 -7.00 -4.54
CA SER A 34 18.76 -6.42 -3.46
C SER A 34 18.70 -4.89 -3.63
N ASN A 35 17.56 -4.36 -4.07
CA ASN A 35 17.29 -2.92 -4.11
C ASN A 35 17.07 -2.34 -2.70
N ARG A 36 17.80 -2.87 -1.69
CA ARG A 36 17.67 -2.57 -0.27
C ARG A 36 17.87 -1.09 0.00
N THR A 37 18.83 -0.44 -0.67
CA THR A 37 19.04 1.01 -0.54
C THR A 37 17.82 1.81 -1.01
N LEU A 38 17.20 1.38 -2.12
CA LEU A 38 15.98 2.02 -2.63
C LEU A 38 14.81 1.78 -1.67
N GLN A 39 14.69 0.57 -1.14
CA GLN A 39 13.70 0.25 -0.11
C GLN A 39 13.91 1.13 1.13
N CYS A 40 15.12 1.23 1.67
CA CYS A 40 15.41 2.11 2.81
C CYS A 40 15.01 3.56 2.51
N LEU A 41 15.34 4.08 1.32
CA LEU A 41 14.96 5.44 0.93
C LEU A 41 13.43 5.61 0.91
N ILE A 42 12.69 4.64 0.37
CA ILE A 42 11.22 4.67 0.36
C ILE A 42 10.66 4.65 1.78
N TYR A 43 11.17 3.78 2.65
CA TYR A 43 10.71 3.69 4.04
C TYR A 43 11.01 4.97 4.81
N SER A 44 12.20 5.55 4.65
CA SER A 44 12.53 6.85 5.26
C SER A 44 11.62 7.96 4.76
N LYS A 45 11.33 7.99 3.45
CA LYS A 45 10.40 8.97 2.87
C LYS A 45 8.98 8.81 3.37
N ALA A 46 8.51 7.56 3.52
CA ALA A 46 7.19 7.27 4.04
C ALA A 46 7.02 7.83 5.46
N GLN A 47 8.03 7.72 6.32
CA GLN A 47 7.98 8.27 7.68
C GLN A 47 7.98 9.82 7.73
N GLY A 48 8.37 10.49 6.64
CA GLY A 48 8.51 11.95 6.59
C GLY A 48 7.19 12.74 6.57
N LEU A 49 6.05 12.07 6.47
CA LEU A 49 4.72 12.70 6.47
C LEU A 49 4.08 12.75 7.87
N GLY A 50 4.69 12.11 8.87
CA GLY A 50 4.24 12.20 10.25
C GLY A 50 4.53 13.58 10.85
N CYS A 51 3.52 14.26 11.37
CA CYS A 51 3.65 15.57 12.03
C CYS A 51 3.24 15.47 13.50
N GLY A 52 4.07 16.01 14.41
CA GLY A 52 3.82 15.98 15.85
C GLY A 52 3.09 17.21 16.39
N SER A 53 3.05 18.30 15.62
CA SER A 53 2.42 19.55 16.03
C SER A 53 1.70 20.26 14.88
N GLY A 54 0.79 21.18 15.23
CA GLY A 54 0.12 22.04 14.25
C GLY A 54 1.10 22.88 13.42
N ARG A 55 2.22 23.30 14.01
CA ARG A 55 3.27 24.04 13.32
C ARG A 55 3.89 23.20 12.20
N ASP A 56 4.23 21.94 12.49
CA ASP A 56 4.84 21.03 11.50
C ASP A 56 3.90 20.79 10.32
N ILE A 57 2.59 20.68 10.59
CA ILE A 57 1.56 20.50 9.56
C ILE A 57 1.53 21.71 8.62
N ILE A 58 1.46 22.93 9.16
CA ILE A 58 1.42 24.14 8.35
C ILE A 58 2.71 24.30 7.55
N GLU A 59 3.86 24.05 8.18
CA GLU A 59 5.15 24.10 7.51
C GLU A 59 5.23 23.10 6.34
N MET A 60 4.80 21.86 6.56
CA MET A 60 4.75 20.82 5.52
C MET A 60 3.84 21.24 4.35
N LEU A 61 2.63 21.73 4.65
CA LEU A 61 1.67 22.16 3.63
C LEU A 61 2.21 23.32 2.78
N CYS A 62 2.85 24.31 3.40
CA CYS A 62 3.44 25.45 2.70
C CYS A 62 4.67 25.08 1.85
N ARG A 63 5.36 23.98 2.17
CA ARG A 63 6.53 23.48 1.42
C ARG A 63 6.16 22.45 0.35
N SER A 64 4.94 21.89 0.39
CA SER A 64 4.48 20.90 -0.57
C SER A 64 4.22 21.53 -1.93
N HIS A 65 4.95 21.05 -2.95
CA HIS A 65 4.72 21.45 -4.35
C HIS A 65 3.27 21.16 -4.77
N ARG A 66 2.69 20.01 -4.38
CA ARG A 66 1.31 19.66 -4.75
C ARG A 66 0.29 20.64 -4.16
N CYS A 67 0.48 21.05 -2.90
CA CYS A 67 -0.42 22.02 -2.27
C CYS A 67 -0.26 23.41 -2.89
N MET A 68 0.98 23.84 -3.14
CA MET A 68 1.26 25.20 -3.60
C MET A 68 1.10 25.41 -5.12
N VAL A 69 1.31 24.36 -5.91
CA VAL A 69 1.29 24.44 -7.37
C VAL A 69 0.00 23.86 -7.91
N ASP A 70 -0.30 22.60 -7.63
CA ASP A 70 -1.42 21.91 -8.26
C ASP A 70 -2.75 22.51 -7.75
N GLU A 71 -2.94 22.62 -6.44
CA GLU A 71 -4.20 23.17 -5.90
C GLU A 71 -4.32 24.69 -6.06
N LEU A 72 -3.27 25.46 -5.80
CA LEU A 72 -3.37 26.93 -5.80
C LEU A 72 -3.23 27.56 -7.18
N LYS A 73 -2.43 27.00 -8.12
CA LYS A 73 -2.34 27.58 -9.47
C LYS A 73 -3.55 27.20 -10.33
N GLU A 74 -4.06 25.97 -10.23
CA GLU A 74 -5.25 25.57 -10.98
C GLU A 74 -6.49 26.36 -10.52
N ARG A 75 -6.61 26.66 -9.22
CA ARG A 75 -7.70 27.50 -8.69
C ARG A 75 -7.56 28.99 -9.02
N LYS A 76 -6.32 29.51 -9.17
CA LYS A 76 -6.10 30.91 -9.62
C LYS A 76 -6.62 31.19 -11.03
N GLY A 77 -6.81 30.16 -11.86
CA GLY A 77 -7.44 30.27 -13.18
C GLY A 77 -8.94 30.58 -13.15
N TYR A 78 -9.61 30.48 -11.99
CA TYR A 78 -11.05 30.71 -11.81
C TYR A 78 -11.33 31.80 -10.76
N PRO A 79 -10.95 33.07 -11.03
CA PRO A 79 -11.00 34.16 -10.05
C PRO A 79 -12.42 34.55 -9.59
N HIS A 80 -13.47 34.08 -10.28
CA HIS A 80 -14.86 34.48 -10.01
C HIS A 80 -15.64 33.52 -9.11
N ASN A 81 -15.04 32.41 -8.65
CA ASN A 81 -15.72 31.49 -7.73
C ASN A 81 -14.71 30.71 -6.84
N PRO A 82 -14.18 31.33 -5.77
CA PRO A 82 -13.21 30.66 -4.91
C PRO A 82 -13.86 29.44 -4.25
N THR A 83 -13.40 28.25 -4.64
CA THR A 83 -13.84 26.99 -4.04
C THR A 83 -13.29 26.87 -2.62
N LYS A 84 -14.14 26.46 -1.68
CA LYS A 84 -13.75 26.26 -0.28
C LYS A 84 -12.52 25.32 -0.21
N VAL A 85 -11.52 25.73 0.57
CA VAL A 85 -10.36 24.90 0.89
C VAL A 85 -10.61 24.26 2.25
N SER A 86 -10.38 22.95 2.34
CA SER A 86 -10.45 22.19 3.58
C SER A 86 -9.10 21.57 3.90
N ILE A 87 -8.64 21.72 5.13
CA ILE A 87 -7.49 20.98 5.65
C ILE A 87 -8.03 19.67 6.22
N VAL A 88 -7.49 18.55 5.75
CA VAL A 88 -7.87 17.20 6.21
C VAL A 88 -6.72 16.63 7.03
N LEU A 89 -7.00 16.33 8.30
CA LEU A 89 -6.07 15.63 9.18
C LEU A 89 -6.44 14.15 9.22
N ARG A 90 -5.45 13.27 9.03
CA ARG A 90 -5.60 11.82 9.16
C ARG A 90 -4.66 11.33 10.24
N GLU A 91 -5.10 10.31 10.97
CA GLU A 91 -4.23 9.62 11.92
C GLU A 91 -3.00 9.07 11.20
N TRP A 92 -1.83 9.24 11.84
CA TRP A 92 -0.59 8.66 11.33
C TRP A 92 -0.55 7.17 11.64
N LEU A 93 -0.63 6.35 10.60
CA LEU A 93 -0.52 4.89 10.71
C LEU A 93 0.85 4.45 10.20
N ASN A 94 1.53 3.61 10.97
CA ASN A 94 2.80 3.02 10.54
C ASN A 94 2.53 1.84 9.59
N VAL A 95 2.22 2.18 8.34
CA VAL A 95 1.95 1.20 7.28
C VAL A 95 3.25 0.89 6.55
N ASP A 96 3.51 -0.39 6.31
CA ASP A 96 4.61 -0.82 5.46
C ASP A 96 4.36 -0.33 4.01
N PRO A 97 5.22 0.55 3.46
CA PRO A 97 5.03 1.10 2.11
C PRO A 97 4.95 0.01 1.05
N ALA A 98 5.58 -1.16 1.25
CA ALA A 98 5.50 -2.26 0.29
C ALA A 98 4.05 -2.65 -0.03
N PHE A 99 3.13 -2.48 0.92
CA PHE A 99 1.71 -2.81 0.77
C PHE A 99 0.83 -1.60 0.41
N GLU A 100 1.42 -0.45 0.05
CA GLU A 100 0.67 0.67 -0.52
C GLU A 100 0.32 0.37 -1.98
N LEU A 101 -0.97 0.11 -2.22
CA LEU A 101 -1.49 -0.25 -3.54
C LEU A 101 -2.39 0.85 -4.10
N ARG A 102 -2.35 1.02 -5.42
CA ARG A 102 -3.28 1.85 -6.18
C ARG A 102 -4.26 0.94 -6.91
N GLY A 103 -5.54 1.11 -6.61
CA GLY A 103 -6.64 0.43 -7.32
C GLY A 103 -7.20 1.24 -8.47
N PHE A 104 -7.54 0.55 -9.56
CA PHE A 104 -8.17 1.12 -10.75
C PHE A 104 -9.58 0.56 -10.89
N VAL A 105 -10.57 1.44 -10.90
CA VAL A 105 -11.99 1.08 -10.96
C VAL A 105 -12.56 1.51 -12.30
N ASN A 106 -13.30 0.63 -12.97
CA ASN A 106 -13.98 0.93 -14.22
C ASN A 106 -15.35 0.24 -14.26
N LYS A 107 -16.40 0.99 -14.62
CA LYS A 107 -17.80 0.52 -14.63
C LYS A 107 -18.23 -0.12 -13.31
N GLY A 108 -17.88 0.50 -12.18
CA GLY A 108 -18.24 0.02 -10.84
C GLY A 108 -17.52 -1.26 -10.39
N GLU A 109 -16.44 -1.64 -11.06
CA GLU A 109 -15.64 -2.84 -10.73
C GLU A 109 -14.16 -2.49 -10.57
N LEU A 110 -13.51 -3.08 -9.55
CA LEU A 110 -12.06 -3.03 -9.39
C LEU A 110 -11.39 -3.89 -10.48
N ARG A 111 -10.69 -3.24 -11.42
CA ARG A 111 -10.06 -3.89 -12.58
C ARG A 111 -8.59 -4.24 -12.37
N GLY A 112 -7.89 -3.47 -11.57
CA GLY A 112 -6.45 -3.61 -11.42
C GLY A 112 -5.93 -3.04 -10.12
N LEU A 113 -4.78 -3.55 -9.72
CA LEU A 113 -3.98 -3.07 -8.60
C LEU A 113 -2.55 -2.89 -9.11
N SER A 114 -1.92 -1.78 -8.76
CA SER A 114 -0.48 -1.58 -8.94
C SER A 114 0.16 -1.18 -7.61
N GLN A 115 1.43 -1.49 -7.44
CA GLN A 115 2.17 -0.96 -6.29
C GLN A 115 2.37 0.56 -6.45
N MET A 116 2.11 1.31 -5.38
CA MET A 116 2.20 2.78 -5.35
C MET A 116 3.57 3.23 -4.82
N ALA A 117 4.15 2.45 -3.91
CA ALA A 117 5.35 2.80 -3.14
C ALA A 117 6.66 2.81 -3.92
N THR A 118 6.66 3.13 -5.21
CA THR A 118 7.90 3.49 -5.89
C THR A 118 8.29 4.92 -5.57
N MET A 119 7.35 5.84 -5.23
CA MET A 119 7.67 7.26 -4.94
C MET A 119 8.61 7.92 -5.98
N ASN A 120 8.49 7.53 -7.25
CA ASN A 120 9.38 7.91 -8.36
C ASN A 120 10.84 7.38 -8.27
N ILE A 121 11.10 6.40 -7.40
CA ILE A 121 12.42 5.77 -7.17
C ILE A 121 12.66 4.57 -8.12
N GLY A 122 11.79 4.35 -9.10
CA GLY A 122 11.93 3.28 -10.11
C GLY A 122 11.38 1.94 -9.64
N GLU A 123 11.80 0.85 -10.30
CA GLU A 123 11.32 -0.50 -10.01
C GLU A 123 11.95 -1.03 -8.72
N VAL A 124 11.17 -1.04 -7.64
CA VAL A 124 11.58 -1.64 -6.37
C VAL A 124 10.89 -2.97 -6.19
N HIS A 125 11.70 -4.01 -6.02
CA HIS A 125 11.23 -5.36 -5.83
C HIS A 125 10.92 -5.61 -4.35
N TYR A 126 9.72 -6.15 -4.07
CA TYR A 126 9.27 -6.50 -2.73
C TYR A 126 8.79 -7.96 -2.72
N PRO A 127 9.67 -8.92 -2.37
CA PRO A 127 9.33 -10.34 -2.38
C PRO A 127 8.09 -10.68 -1.54
N GLN A 128 7.88 -9.99 -0.43
CA GLN A 128 6.72 -10.18 0.43
C GLN A 128 5.40 -9.86 -0.30
N VAL A 129 5.37 -8.86 -1.18
CA VAL A 129 4.16 -8.50 -1.94
C VAL A 129 3.79 -9.60 -2.93
N ILE A 130 4.79 -10.26 -3.50
CA ILE A 130 4.60 -11.39 -4.41
C ILE A 130 4.07 -12.60 -3.62
N ALA A 131 4.65 -12.85 -2.44
CA ALA A 131 4.22 -13.95 -1.57
C ALA A 131 2.74 -13.84 -1.15
N TYR A 132 2.25 -12.63 -0.88
CA TYR A 132 0.86 -12.38 -0.46
C TYR A 132 -0.07 -11.92 -1.59
N ARG A 133 0.32 -12.07 -2.86
CA ARG A 133 -0.38 -11.46 -4.01
C ARG A 133 -1.87 -11.79 -4.06
N ASP A 134 -2.23 -13.06 -3.89
CA ASP A 134 -3.63 -13.51 -4.03
C ASP A 134 -4.49 -13.07 -2.84
N GLU A 135 -3.94 -13.11 -1.63
CA GLU A 135 -4.58 -12.59 -0.42
C GLU A 135 -4.84 -11.08 -0.54
N LEU A 136 -3.84 -10.32 -1.00
CA LEU A 136 -3.97 -8.88 -1.24
C LEU A 136 -5.05 -8.59 -2.29
N LYS A 137 -5.10 -9.38 -3.36
CA LYS A 137 -6.13 -9.24 -4.40
C LYS A 137 -7.53 -9.48 -3.81
N GLN A 138 -7.71 -10.56 -3.05
CA GLN A 138 -8.99 -10.87 -2.42
C GLN A 138 -9.40 -9.78 -1.42
N ALA A 139 -8.50 -9.38 -0.53
CA ALA A 139 -8.73 -8.34 0.45
C ALA A 139 -9.10 -6.99 -0.20
N ALA A 140 -8.43 -6.63 -1.31
CA ALA A 140 -8.75 -5.41 -2.04
C ALA A 140 -10.14 -5.44 -2.69
N VAL A 141 -10.53 -6.57 -3.28
CA VAL A 141 -11.89 -6.74 -3.85
C VAL A 141 -12.95 -6.67 -2.74
N GLU A 142 -12.71 -7.34 -1.62
CA GLU A 142 -13.60 -7.31 -0.47
C GLU A 142 -13.74 -5.90 0.10
N PHE A 143 -12.62 -5.21 0.31
CA PHE A 143 -12.59 -3.83 0.79
C PHE A 143 -13.34 -2.89 -0.17
N TYR A 144 -13.08 -3.00 -1.48
CA TYR A 144 -13.77 -2.20 -2.48
C TYR A 144 -15.29 -2.41 -2.40
N ASN A 145 -15.75 -3.66 -2.44
CA ASN A 145 -17.17 -3.99 -2.44
C ASN A 145 -17.87 -3.56 -1.13
N LYS A 146 -17.21 -3.75 0.02
CA LYS A 146 -17.83 -3.48 1.33
C LYS A 146 -17.76 -2.02 1.77
N LYS A 147 -16.71 -1.29 1.37
CA LYS A 147 -16.40 0.04 1.93
C LYS A 147 -16.39 1.17 0.91
N LEU A 148 -16.01 0.91 -0.34
CA LEU A 148 -15.79 1.97 -1.33
C LEU A 148 -16.88 2.05 -2.40
N LYS A 149 -17.44 0.93 -2.85
CA LYS A 149 -18.35 0.88 -4.01
C LYS A 149 -19.48 1.92 -3.89
N ASN A 150 -20.25 1.85 -2.81
CA ASN A 150 -21.38 2.76 -2.57
C ASN A 150 -20.94 4.22 -2.39
N ALA A 151 -19.75 4.46 -1.82
CA ALA A 151 -19.23 5.82 -1.61
C ALA A 151 -18.75 6.46 -2.92
N LEU A 152 -18.32 5.64 -3.89
CA LEU A 152 -17.82 6.10 -5.20
C LEU A 152 -18.91 6.16 -6.28
N GLU A 153 -20.05 5.49 -6.08
CA GLU A 153 -21.18 5.50 -7.02
C GLU A 153 -21.66 6.90 -7.43
N PRO A 154 -21.81 7.89 -6.51
CA PRO A 154 -22.22 9.24 -6.89
C PRO A 154 -21.21 9.93 -7.80
N ILE A 155 -19.92 9.65 -7.62
CA ILE A 155 -18.83 10.25 -8.42
C ILE A 155 -18.83 9.65 -9.82
N ALA A 156 -19.07 8.34 -9.95
CA ALA A 156 -19.12 7.66 -11.25
C ALA A 156 -20.21 8.23 -12.18
N LYS A 157 -21.38 8.58 -11.62
CA LYS A 157 -22.52 9.15 -12.38
C LYS A 157 -22.25 10.54 -12.95
N ILE A 158 -21.30 11.29 -12.39
CA ILE A 158 -20.92 12.63 -12.87
C ILE A 158 -20.08 12.54 -14.16
N CYS A 159 -19.48 11.37 -14.41
CA CYS A 159 -18.57 11.15 -15.54
C CYS A 159 -19.20 10.32 -16.68
N GLU A 160 -20.49 9.98 -16.60
CA GLU A 160 -21.22 9.38 -17.73
C GLU A 160 -21.67 10.53 -18.66
N PRO A 161 -21.30 10.50 -19.96
CA PRO A 161 -21.67 11.54 -20.92
C PRO A 161 -23.18 11.58 -21.23
#